data_AF-X6M2A8-F1
#
_entry.id   AF-X6M2A8-F1
#
_cell.length_a   1.000
_cell.length_b   1.000
_cell.length_c   1.000
_cell.angle_alpha   90.00
_cell.angle_beta   90.00
_cell.angle_gamma   90.00
#
_symmetry.space_group_name_H-M   'P 1'
#
loop_
_entity.id
_entity.type
_entity.pdbx_description
1 polymer ?
#
loop_
_entity_poly.entity_id
_entity_poly.type
_entity_poly.pdbx_seq_one_letter_code
_entity_poly.pdbx_strand_id
1 'polypeptide(L)' 'NNIGVIGGNGCTICSGSFDDTIRIWDIETTKQLILFKGHADYVISVKYGSNEL' A
#
# COMPACT_ATOMS: atom_id res chain seq x y z
N ASN A 1 2.34 19.35 8.51
CA ASN A 1 2.83 18.39 7.51
C ASN A 1 1.80 17.26 7.45
N ASN A 2 0.72 17.46 6.68
CA ASN A 2 -0.40 16.52 6.61
C ASN A 2 -0.01 15.38 5.65
N ILE A 3 0.52 14.30 6.21
CA ILE A 3 0.59 13.02 5.51
C ILE A 3 -0.84 12.60 5.19
N GLY A 4 -1.20 12.66 3.91
CA GLY A 4 -2.53 12.30 3.42
C GLY A 4 -2.90 10.90 3.89
N VAL A 5 -3.92 10.81 4.74
CA VAL A 5 -4.53 9.55 5.15
C VAL A 5 -5.32 9.04 3.94
N ILE A 6 -4.80 8.01 3.28
CA ILE A 6 -5.42 7.38 2.11
C ILE A 6 -6.05 6.07 2.58
N GLY A 7 -7.38 5.97 2.59
CA GLY A 7 -8.12 4.72 2.88
C GLY A 7 -9.19 4.89 3.96
N GLY A 8 -10.46 4.79 3.59
CA GLY A 8 -11.62 5.00 4.47
C GLY A 8 -11.77 3.93 5.57
N ASN A 9 -12.38 4.34 6.68
CA ASN A 9 -12.80 3.53 7.85
C ASN A 9 -11.81 2.50 8.42
N GLY A 10 -10.53 2.71 8.17
CA GLY A 10 -9.41 1.90 8.64
C GLY A 10 -8.21 2.40 7.87
N CYS A 11 -7.32 3.13 8.54
CA CYS A 11 -6.19 3.74 7.87
C CYS A 11 -5.27 2.64 7.35
N THR A 12 -5.21 2.46 6.02
CA THR A 12 -4.33 1.47 5.39
C THR A 12 -3.16 2.16 4.70
N ILE A 13 -1.95 1.61 4.87
CA ILE A 13 -0.76 2.08 4.13
C ILE A 13 -0.49 1.13 2.98
N CYS A 14 -0.11 1.67 1.82
CA CYS A 14 0.47 0.90 0.72
C CYS A 14 1.95 1.27 0.59
N SER A 15 2.80 0.27 0.44
CA SER A 15 4.25 0.45 0.24
C SER A 15 4.76 -0.45 -0.88
N GLY A 16 5.56 0.11 -1.79
CA GLY A 16 6.44 -0.65 -2.67
C GLY A 16 7.80 -0.91 -2.01
N SER A 17 8.49 -1.95 -2.45
CA SER A 17 9.77 -2.39 -1.86
C SER A 17 10.74 -2.87 -2.93
N PHE A 18 12.03 -2.86 -2.58
CA PHE A 18 13.13 -3.42 -3.38
C PHE A 18 13.18 -4.97 -3.36
N ASP A 19 12.24 -5.62 -2.67
CA ASP A 19 12.04 -7.07 -2.73
C ASP A 19 11.00 -7.49 -3.80
N ASP A 20 10.73 -6.60 -4.76
CA ASP A 20 9.77 -6.77 -5.86
C ASP A 20 8.31 -6.98 -5.40
N THR A 21 7.98 -6.49 -4.19
CA THR A 21 6.63 -6.62 -3.63
C THR A 21 5.95 -5.29 -3.36
N ILE A 22 4.62 -5.34 -3.37
CA ILE A 22 3.76 -4.29 -2.82
C ILE A 22 3.02 -4.86 -1.62
N ARG A 23 2.96 -4.10 -0.53
CA ARG A 23 2.34 -4.52 0.73
C ARG A 23 1.28 -3.52 1.16
N ILE A 24 0.17 -4.04 1.66
CA ILE A 24 -0.88 -3.26 2.33
C ILE A 24 -0.84 -3.56 3.82
N TRP A 25 -0.90 -2.51 4.62
CA TRP A 25 -0.78 -2.57 6.08
C TRP A 25 -2.03 -1.98 6.71
N ASP A 26 -2.53 -2.63 7.75
CA ASP A 26 -3.51 -2.10 8.67
C ASP A 26 -2.78 -1.34 9.79
N ILE A 27 -3.06 -0.04 9.94
CA ILE A 27 -2.39 0.79 10.95
C ILE A 27 -2.89 0.47 12.36
N GLU A 28 -4.18 0.15 12.53
CA GLU A 28 -4.78 -0.06 13.86
C GLU A 28 -4.21 -1.32 14.52
N THR A 29 -4.09 -2.39 13.75
CA THR A 29 -3.59 -3.70 14.19
C THR A 29 -2.10 -3.86 13.96
N THR A 30 -1.44 -2.90 13.30
CA THR A 30 -0.02 -2.95 12.89
C THR A 30 0.37 -4.24 12.17
N LYS A 31 -0.54 -4.76 11.33
CA LYS A 31 -0.35 -6.02 10.59
C LYS A 31 -0.34 -5.81 9.09
N GLN A 32 0.41 -6.66 8.40
CA GLN A 32 0.32 -6.79 6.95
C GLN A 32 -1.01 -7.46 6.59
N LEU A 33 -1.80 -6.81 5.74
CA LEU A 33 -3.07 -7.34 5.22
C LEU A 33 -2.87 -8.13 3.93
N ILE A 34 -2.14 -7.53 2.97
CA ILE A 34 -2.01 -8.07 1.61
C ILE A 34 -0.57 -7.96 1.15
N LEU A 35 -0.11 -8.98 0.42
CA LEU A 35 1.19 -9.02 -0.25
C LEU A 35 0.97 -9.31 -1.73
N PHE A 36 1.26 -8.32 -2.57
CA PHE A 36 1.27 -8.47 -4.02
C PHE A 36 2.68 -8.86 -4.46
N LYS A 37 2.75 -9.93 -5.26
CA LYS A 37 3.97 -10.43 -5.90
C LYS A 37 3.75 -10.47 -7.41
N GLY A 38 4.83 -10.50 -8.17
CA GLY A 38 4.79 -10.65 -9.64
C GLY A 38 5.47 -9.51 -10.39
N HIS A 39 5.94 -8.48 -9.71
CA HIS A 39 6.92 -7.57 -10.30
C HIS A 39 8.23 -8.33 -10.52
N ALA A 40 8.87 -8.08 -11.66
CA ALA A 40 10.15 -8.70 -12.03
C ALA A 40 11.37 -7.89 -11.56
N ASP A 41 11.13 -6.71 -10.98
CA ASP A 41 12.14 -5.76 -10.53
C ASP A 41 11.52 -4.83 -9.47
N TYR A 42 12.36 -3.96 -8.90
CA TYR A 42 12.09 -3.09 -7.78
C TYR A 42 10.86 -2.20 -7.95
N VAL A 43 10.06 -2.09 -6.89
CA VAL A 43 8.90 -1.20 -6.87
C VAL A 43 9.28 0.15 -6.28
N ILE A 44 9.55 1.12 -7.17
CA ILE A 44 9.98 2.48 -6.79
C ILE A 44 8.83 3.47 -6.54
N SER A 45 7.61 3.16 -6.96
CA SER A 45 6.44 4.04 -6.78
C SER A 45 5.13 3.25 -6.79
N VAL A 46 4.19 3.67 -5.96
CA VAL A 46 2.83 3.13 -5.88
C VAL A 46 1.83 4.28 -5.79
N LYS A 47 0.64 4.10 -6.38
CA LYS A 47 -0.45 5.06 -6.27
C LYS A 47 -1.76 4.33 -6.01
N TYR A 48 -2.57 4.89 -5.13
CA TYR A 48 -3.97 4.50 -5.00
C TYR A 48 -4.76 5.15 -6.13
N GLY A 49 -5.54 4.35 -6.84
CA GLY A 49 -6.60 4.85 -7.73
C GLY A 49 -7.93 4.84 -7.00
N SER A 50 -8.75 5.88 -7.19
CA SER A 50 -10.19 5.74 -6.99
C SER A 50 -10.73 4.84 -8.08
N ASN A 51 -11.50 3.82 -7.71
CA ASN A 51 -12.28 3.08 -8.69
C ASN A 51 -13.55 3.91 -8.94
N GLU A 52 -13.46 4.91 -9.81
CA GLU A 52 -14.65 5.58 -10.35
C GLU A 52 -15.30 4.60 -11.34
N LEU A 53 -16.41 4.00 -10.93
CA LEU A 53 -17.35 3.29 -11.81
C LEU A 53 -18.34 4.29 -12.40
#